data_AF-A0A9D2FMX8-F1
#
_entry.id   AF-A0A9D2FMX8-F1
#
_cell.length_a   1.000
_cell.length_b   1.000
_cell.length_c   1.000
_cell.angle_alpha   90.00
_cell.angle_beta   90.00
_cell.angle_gamma   90.00
#
_symmetry.space_group_name_H-M   'P 1'
#
loop_
_entity.id
_entity.type
_entity.pdbx_description
1 polymer ?
#
loop_
_entity_poly.entity_id
_entity_poly.type
_entity_poly.pdbx_seq_one_letter_code
_entity_poly.pdbx_strand_id
1 'polypeptide(L)'
;MKKKIGSNVSSGAEKVERTAKKVSQQDDAMSAAEKARAEAQEAEREAADARYEAAKARAAKKEASRLKTADAKQEKMQQKLAEKQARLEKRAKEQSTRAEKKAEKAARREMIKQESEAERKARLAREKRERAAQKRQKAQAREKAIQEKQEAKRKAQEKRAAERGKKRSEGKRAPGIGGWIVAVSVLGAACLALATVVTVGSFRMTDITMQAANGFRATLYELVSVSEDMDNNFAKLRISSGAGEQRTLLTDILVDTALMESAIEKFPVDAATSTDMSAFVNRTGMYARSMLRKLASGEALSEREQQLIAYLYETNAKLCAELNDLALHTPAEELAAFFEGKTGGVSERFAELGQGAAKEPKEIGDAPFADKGNVGENAIISVAEVSSSKAEEIVRESFKAYHVADVRMTGETMSRDIKAYNFVMTDENGAEFFVQVTKNGGKINFFDSYEVCTQKNFSLENCDSLAQEFLASLGYKGLTPVWFSDSGNVASITYVADIGGVRVYPDMIRVRVCEEKGRVVGMDAHSYLVNHHGTRETQPGITESDAREKLSSMLEVKSANLALIPIGRREVLTYEFVCCYGEEEYILYLDAHSGDEVRIFRVHESAQGSYLS
;
A
#
# COMPACT_ATOMS: atom_id res chain seq x y z
N MET A 1 -21.44 -86.68 110.07
CA MET A 1 -22.73 -85.95 110.04
C MET A 1 -22.99 -85.46 108.63
N LYS A 2 -23.88 -86.15 107.90
CA LYS A 2 -25.18 -85.67 107.39
C LYS A 2 -25.15 -84.47 106.42
N LYS A 3 -25.45 -84.80 105.14
CA LYS A 3 -26.45 -84.21 104.22
C LYS A 3 -26.35 -82.69 103.92
N LYS A 4 -26.52 -82.23 102.67
CA LYS A 4 -27.64 -82.41 101.73
C LYS A 4 -27.11 -82.22 100.29
N ILE A 5 -27.22 -83.17 99.37
CA ILE A 5 -28.36 -83.47 98.48
C ILE A 5 -29.08 -82.21 97.95
N GLY A 6 -28.73 -81.85 96.71
CA GLY A 6 -29.49 -81.00 95.79
C GLY A 6 -29.32 -81.57 94.39
N SER A 7 -30.43 -81.85 93.74
CA SER A 7 -30.62 -82.63 92.52
C SER A 7 -30.02 -82.00 91.25
N ASN A 8 -29.32 -82.84 90.47
CA ASN A 8 -29.24 -82.75 89.01
C ASN A 8 -30.64 -82.54 88.41
N VAL A 9 -30.79 -81.67 87.40
CA VAL A 9 -31.33 -81.98 86.05
C VAL A 9 -31.06 -80.77 85.13
N SER A 10 -30.49 -81.04 83.94
CA SER A 10 -30.52 -80.20 82.71
C SER A 10 -29.77 -78.86 82.68
N SER A 11 -28.44 -78.89 82.46
CA SER A 11 -27.70 -77.75 81.86
C SER A 11 -27.02 -78.10 80.51
N GLY A 12 -27.22 -79.34 80.02
CA GLY A 12 -26.70 -79.80 78.72
C GLY A 12 -27.66 -79.54 77.55
N ALA A 13 -28.97 -79.77 77.73
CA ALA A 13 -29.96 -79.65 76.65
C ALA A 13 -30.19 -78.18 76.22
N GLU A 14 -30.29 -77.26 77.18
CA GLU A 14 -30.52 -75.83 76.91
C GLU A 14 -29.31 -75.15 76.24
N LYS A 15 -28.11 -75.69 76.47
CA LYS A 15 -26.87 -75.19 75.86
C LYS A 15 -26.67 -75.71 74.44
N VAL A 16 -27.15 -76.92 74.13
CA VAL A 16 -27.11 -77.48 72.77
C VAL A 16 -28.20 -76.86 71.89
N GLU A 17 -29.40 -76.61 72.44
CA GLU A 17 -30.52 -76.03 71.70
C GLU A 17 -30.30 -74.52 71.38
N ARG A 18 -29.73 -73.75 72.32
CA ARG A 18 -29.31 -72.35 72.05
C ARG A 18 -28.15 -72.24 71.06
N THR A 19 -27.25 -73.23 71.03
CA THR A 19 -26.12 -73.22 70.09
C THR A 19 -26.58 -73.62 68.69
N ALA A 20 -27.47 -74.61 68.55
CA ALA A 20 -28.06 -75.01 67.28
C ALA A 20 -28.93 -73.90 66.65
N LYS A 21 -29.73 -73.18 67.45
CA LYS A 21 -30.54 -72.03 66.96
C LYS A 21 -29.68 -70.84 66.53
N LYS A 22 -28.54 -70.62 67.19
CA LYS A 22 -27.61 -69.53 66.87
C LYS A 22 -26.78 -69.83 65.61
N VAL A 23 -26.43 -71.10 65.38
CA VAL A 23 -25.76 -71.56 64.15
C VAL A 23 -26.72 -71.50 62.96
N SER A 24 -27.96 -71.99 63.08
CA SER A 24 -28.98 -71.87 62.01
C SER A 24 -29.30 -70.40 61.67
N GLN A 25 -29.43 -69.51 62.66
CA GLN A 25 -29.67 -68.08 62.39
C GLN A 25 -28.44 -67.37 61.80
N GLN A 26 -27.22 -67.83 62.09
CA GLN A 26 -26.01 -67.34 61.43
C GLN A 26 -25.92 -67.82 59.99
N ASP A 27 -26.23 -69.08 59.71
CA ASP A 27 -26.18 -69.66 58.36
C ASP A 27 -27.25 -69.05 57.43
N ASP A 28 -28.47 -68.81 57.93
CA ASP A 28 -29.53 -68.14 57.18
C ASP A 28 -29.22 -66.66 56.91
N ALA A 29 -28.58 -65.96 57.86
CA ALA A 29 -28.14 -64.58 57.68
C ALA A 29 -26.94 -64.46 56.72
N MET A 30 -26.03 -65.44 56.73
CA MET A 30 -24.90 -65.51 55.80
C MET A 30 -25.38 -65.79 54.37
N SER A 31 -26.33 -66.71 54.20
CA SER A 31 -26.97 -67.04 52.91
C SER A 31 -27.74 -65.84 52.32
N ALA A 32 -28.49 -65.11 53.14
CA ALA A 32 -29.17 -63.89 52.71
C ALA A 32 -28.20 -62.76 52.34
N ALA A 33 -27.10 -62.61 53.08
CA ALA A 33 -26.06 -61.62 52.79
C ALA A 33 -25.28 -61.96 51.52
N GLU A 34 -24.98 -63.24 51.26
CA GLU A 34 -24.34 -63.69 50.02
C GLU A 34 -25.23 -63.46 48.80
N LYS A 35 -26.53 -63.74 48.92
CA LYS A 35 -27.49 -63.49 47.85
C LYS A 35 -27.66 -62.00 47.54
N ALA A 36 -27.77 -61.15 48.56
CA ALA A 36 -27.83 -59.71 48.38
C ALA A 36 -26.54 -59.14 47.78
N ARG A 37 -25.38 -59.73 48.10
CA ARG A 37 -24.08 -59.33 47.55
C ARG A 37 -23.93 -59.76 46.09
N ALA A 38 -24.46 -60.93 45.72
CA ALA A 38 -24.50 -61.39 44.33
C ALA A 38 -25.43 -60.50 43.47
N GLU A 39 -26.62 -60.18 43.97
CA GLU A 39 -27.57 -59.28 43.29
C GLU A 39 -26.99 -57.85 43.14
N ALA A 40 -26.28 -57.35 44.16
CA ALA A 40 -25.59 -56.06 44.07
C ALA A 40 -24.43 -56.07 43.06
N GLN A 41 -23.67 -57.16 42.98
CA GLN A 41 -22.60 -57.30 41.98
C GLN A 41 -23.13 -57.44 40.56
N GLU A 42 -24.28 -58.10 40.37
CA GLU A 42 -24.93 -58.21 39.07
C GLU A 42 -25.48 -56.86 38.62
N ALA A 43 -26.16 -56.12 39.50
CA ALA A 43 -26.61 -54.75 39.22
C ALA A 43 -25.46 -53.78 38.94
N GLU A 44 -24.31 -53.94 39.61
CA GLU A 44 -23.12 -53.13 39.34
C GLU A 44 -22.49 -53.45 37.98
N ARG A 45 -22.49 -54.72 37.56
CA ARG A 45 -22.03 -55.14 36.23
C ARG A 45 -22.94 -54.60 35.13
N GLU A 46 -24.26 -54.71 35.29
CA GLU A 46 -25.23 -54.14 34.33
C GLU A 46 -25.09 -52.61 34.23
N ALA A 47 -24.88 -51.93 35.35
CA ALA A 47 -24.63 -50.49 35.37
C ALA A 47 -23.29 -50.12 34.71
N ALA A 48 -22.26 -50.95 34.85
CA ALA A 48 -20.97 -50.76 34.19
C ALA A 48 -21.08 -50.95 32.67
N ASP A 49 -21.78 -51.97 32.21
CA ASP A 49 -22.02 -52.25 30.79
C ASP A 49 -22.86 -51.13 30.13
N ALA A 50 -23.89 -50.65 30.82
CA ALA A 50 -24.70 -49.52 30.36
C ALA A 50 -23.85 -48.22 30.25
N ARG A 51 -22.93 -47.98 31.20
CA ARG A 51 -22.00 -46.85 31.13
C ARG A 51 -21.01 -46.98 29.98
N TYR A 52 -20.51 -48.19 29.72
CA TYR A 52 -19.58 -48.47 28.63
C TYR A 52 -20.23 -48.23 27.26
N GLU A 53 -21.45 -48.75 27.04
CA GLU A 53 -22.18 -48.52 25.78
C GLU A 53 -22.58 -47.04 25.61
N ALA A 54 -22.96 -46.34 26.68
CA ALA A 54 -23.21 -44.90 26.63
C ALA A 54 -21.94 -44.08 26.29
N ALA A 55 -20.78 -44.48 26.80
CA ALA A 55 -19.50 -43.85 26.47
C ALA A 55 -19.10 -44.09 25.00
N LYS A 56 -19.30 -45.32 24.50
CA LYS A 56 -19.06 -45.70 23.10
C LYS A 56 -19.97 -44.92 22.14
N ALA A 57 -21.26 -44.79 22.46
CA ALA A 57 -22.20 -43.99 21.67
C ALA A 57 -21.83 -42.50 21.64
N ARG A 58 -21.35 -41.93 22.76
CA ARG A 58 -20.86 -40.55 22.83
C ARG A 58 -19.60 -40.35 22.01
N ALA A 59 -18.66 -41.30 22.03
CA ALA A 59 -17.45 -41.27 21.23
C ALA A 59 -17.78 -41.29 19.73
N ALA A 60 -18.64 -42.20 19.28
CA ALA A 60 -19.09 -42.30 17.89
C ALA A 60 -19.79 -41.02 17.42
N LYS A 61 -20.64 -40.39 18.25
CA LYS A 61 -21.31 -39.13 17.92
C LYS A 61 -20.31 -37.96 17.79
N LYS A 62 -19.27 -37.93 18.63
CA LYS A 62 -18.21 -36.91 18.59
C LYS A 62 -17.35 -37.06 17.33
N GLU A 63 -17.06 -38.28 16.93
CA GLU A 63 -16.30 -38.58 15.71
C GLU A 63 -17.11 -38.24 14.44
N ALA A 64 -18.39 -38.61 14.38
CA ALA A 64 -19.28 -38.23 13.28
C ALA A 64 -19.44 -36.70 13.15
N SER A 65 -19.48 -35.96 14.27
CA SER A 65 -19.50 -34.50 14.26
C SER A 65 -18.19 -33.90 13.73
N ARG A 66 -17.04 -34.50 14.05
CA ARG A 66 -15.73 -34.07 13.56
C ARG A 66 -15.60 -34.28 12.05
N LEU A 67 -16.02 -35.44 11.55
CA LEU A 67 -16.05 -35.75 10.12
C LEU A 67 -16.93 -34.75 9.33
N LYS A 68 -18.17 -34.50 9.78
CA LYS A 68 -19.05 -33.50 9.15
C LYS A 68 -18.44 -32.09 9.11
N THR A 69 -17.70 -31.72 10.15
CA THR A 69 -17.02 -30.41 10.21
C THR A 69 -15.82 -30.35 9.28
N ALA A 70 -15.09 -31.46 9.11
CA ALA A 70 -13.99 -31.59 8.17
C ALA A 70 -14.49 -31.53 6.72
N ASP A 71 -15.55 -32.25 6.39
CA ASP A 71 -16.18 -32.25 5.06
C ASP A 71 -16.68 -30.85 4.68
N ALA A 72 -17.36 -30.15 5.60
CA ALA A 72 -17.81 -28.78 5.35
C ALA A 72 -16.65 -27.78 5.17
N LYS A 73 -15.50 -28.01 5.82
CA LYS A 73 -14.29 -27.20 5.59
C LYS A 73 -13.65 -27.50 4.25
N GLN A 74 -13.62 -28.77 3.83
CA GLN A 74 -13.09 -29.19 2.54
C GLN A 74 -13.94 -28.66 1.39
N GLU A 75 -15.26 -28.69 1.51
CA GLU A 75 -16.20 -28.15 0.52
C GLU A 75 -16.05 -26.62 0.37
N LYS A 76 -15.93 -25.88 1.49
CA LYS A 76 -15.63 -24.43 1.46
C LYS A 76 -14.27 -24.11 0.83
N MET A 77 -13.26 -24.95 1.04
CA MET A 77 -11.95 -24.77 0.43
C MET A 77 -12.01 -24.99 -1.09
N GLN A 78 -12.74 -26.01 -1.55
CA GLN A 78 -12.95 -26.28 -2.97
C GLN A 78 -13.75 -25.16 -3.65
N GLN A 79 -14.78 -24.60 -3.00
CA GLN A 79 -15.51 -23.44 -3.52
C GLN A 79 -14.61 -22.20 -3.67
N LYS A 80 -13.77 -21.90 -2.67
CA LYS A 80 -12.81 -20.79 -2.74
C LYS A 80 -11.76 -20.98 -3.85
N LEU A 81 -11.30 -22.21 -4.09
CA LEU A 81 -10.39 -22.53 -5.18
C LEU A 81 -11.05 -22.34 -6.55
N ALA A 82 -12.29 -22.80 -6.72
CA ALA A 82 -13.06 -22.62 -7.94
C ALA A 82 -13.34 -21.13 -8.24
N GLU A 83 -13.69 -20.34 -7.22
CA GLU A 83 -13.91 -18.89 -7.36
C GLU A 83 -12.61 -18.16 -7.74
N LYS A 84 -11.48 -18.55 -7.12
CA LYS A 84 -10.15 -18.00 -7.46
C LYS A 84 -9.76 -18.32 -8.90
N GLN A 85 -10.00 -19.54 -9.39
CA GLN A 85 -9.77 -19.93 -10.79
C GLN A 85 -10.65 -19.14 -11.75
N ALA A 86 -11.95 -19.02 -11.48
CA ALA A 86 -12.87 -18.23 -12.31
C ALA A 86 -12.45 -16.74 -12.39
N ARG A 87 -11.95 -16.17 -11.29
CA ARG A 87 -11.43 -14.79 -11.25
C ARG A 87 -10.14 -14.62 -12.06
N LEU A 88 -9.25 -15.62 -12.03
CA LEU A 88 -8.01 -15.61 -12.83
C LEU A 88 -8.32 -15.75 -14.33
N GLU A 89 -9.24 -16.62 -14.72
CA GLU A 89 -9.67 -16.75 -16.12
C GLU A 89 -10.34 -15.48 -16.65
N LYS A 90 -11.16 -14.82 -15.81
CA LYS A 90 -11.76 -13.52 -16.17
C LYS A 90 -10.70 -12.45 -16.37
N ARG A 91 -9.70 -12.36 -15.49
CA ARG A 91 -8.57 -11.43 -15.62
C ARG A 91 -7.72 -11.73 -16.86
N ALA A 92 -7.48 -13.00 -17.17
CA ALA A 92 -6.75 -13.40 -18.37
C ALA A 92 -7.50 -12.98 -19.66
N LYS A 93 -8.83 -13.16 -19.71
CA LYS A 93 -9.68 -12.70 -20.82
C LYS A 93 -9.72 -11.17 -20.95
N GLU A 94 -9.73 -10.45 -19.83
CA GLU A 94 -9.66 -8.98 -19.83
C GLU A 94 -8.28 -8.47 -20.27
N GLN A 95 -7.20 -9.18 -19.91
CA GLN A 95 -5.85 -8.86 -20.36
C GLN A 95 -5.66 -9.16 -21.84
N SER A 96 -6.14 -10.29 -22.35
CA SER A 96 -6.05 -10.63 -23.78
C SER A 96 -6.82 -9.63 -24.64
N THR A 97 -8.05 -9.29 -24.26
CA THR A 97 -8.85 -8.26 -24.98
C THR A 97 -8.24 -6.87 -24.91
N ARG A 98 -7.55 -6.51 -23.80
CA ARG A 98 -6.77 -5.25 -23.72
C ARG A 98 -5.53 -5.29 -24.60
N ALA A 99 -4.84 -6.43 -24.67
CA ALA A 99 -3.68 -6.62 -25.54
C ALA A 99 -4.07 -6.53 -27.02
N GLU A 100 -5.16 -7.19 -27.43
CA GLU A 100 -5.72 -7.09 -28.78
C GLU A 100 -6.08 -5.65 -29.16
N LYS A 101 -6.78 -4.92 -28.27
CA LYS A 101 -7.09 -3.49 -28.50
C LYS A 101 -5.86 -2.61 -28.57
N LYS A 102 -4.79 -2.93 -27.83
CA LYS A 102 -3.51 -2.21 -27.92
C LYS A 102 -2.80 -2.53 -29.24
N ALA A 103 -2.79 -3.78 -29.67
CA ALA A 103 -2.23 -4.21 -30.96
C ALA A 103 -2.98 -3.57 -32.14
N GLU A 104 -4.31 -3.53 -32.11
CA GLU A 104 -5.14 -2.88 -33.12
C GLU A 104 -4.87 -1.36 -33.17
N LYS A 105 -4.73 -0.70 -32.02
CA LYS A 105 -4.35 0.73 -31.96
C LYS A 105 -2.95 1.00 -32.48
N ALA A 106 -1.98 0.11 -32.20
CA ALA A 106 -0.62 0.22 -32.69
C ALA A 106 -0.56 0.03 -34.22
N ALA A 107 -1.23 -1.00 -34.74
CA ALA A 107 -1.37 -1.24 -36.18
C ALA A 107 -2.06 -0.05 -36.89
N ARG A 108 -3.11 0.52 -36.28
CA ARG A 108 -3.78 1.72 -36.79
C ARG A 108 -2.86 2.94 -36.79
N ARG A 109 -1.99 3.11 -35.79
CA ARG A 109 -1.02 4.21 -35.74
C ARG A 109 0.05 4.09 -36.82
N GLU A 110 0.55 2.88 -37.08
CA GLU A 110 1.52 2.63 -38.16
C GLU A 110 0.90 2.86 -39.54
N MET A 111 -0.34 2.39 -39.78
CA MET A 111 -1.05 2.70 -41.02
C MET A 111 -1.27 4.20 -41.23
N ILE A 112 -1.53 4.98 -40.17
CA ILE A 112 -1.74 6.43 -40.26
C ILE A 112 -0.42 7.19 -40.56
N LYS A 113 0.74 6.64 -40.17
CA LYS A 113 2.05 7.26 -40.48
C LYS A 113 2.44 7.19 -41.95
N GLN A 114 1.92 6.20 -42.68
CA GLN A 114 2.22 5.96 -44.09
C GLN A 114 1.12 6.47 -45.04
N GLU A 115 0.08 7.13 -44.51
CA GLU A 115 -1.13 7.56 -45.24
C GLU A 115 -0.90 8.88 -45.99
N SER A 116 -1.24 8.93 -47.29
CA SER A 116 -1.22 10.17 -48.08
C SER A 116 -2.38 11.12 -47.70
N GLU A 117 -2.27 12.42 -48.01
CA GLU A 117 -3.34 13.40 -47.66
C GLU A 117 -4.71 13.07 -48.27
N ALA A 118 -4.73 12.49 -49.47
CA ALA A 118 -5.95 12.07 -50.15
C ALA A 118 -6.63 10.88 -49.43
N GLU A 119 -5.84 9.91 -48.97
CA GLU A 119 -6.32 8.75 -48.21
C GLU A 119 -6.84 9.17 -46.83
N ARG A 120 -6.14 10.09 -46.15
CA ARG A 120 -6.56 10.66 -44.86
C ARG A 120 -7.94 11.33 -44.96
N LYS A 121 -8.19 12.10 -46.03
CA LYS A 121 -9.48 12.77 -46.26
C LYS A 121 -10.61 11.76 -46.53
N ALA A 122 -10.33 10.71 -47.31
CA ALA A 122 -11.29 9.64 -47.59
C ALA A 122 -11.64 8.83 -46.33
N ARG A 123 -10.64 8.51 -45.49
CA ARG A 123 -10.85 7.81 -44.20
C ARG A 123 -11.69 8.62 -43.22
N LEU A 124 -11.40 9.91 -43.06
CA LEU A 124 -12.18 10.79 -42.17
C LEU A 124 -13.64 10.92 -42.65
N ALA A 125 -13.88 10.97 -43.96
CA ALA A 125 -15.22 10.98 -44.53
C ALA A 125 -15.96 9.66 -44.26
N ARG A 126 -15.27 8.52 -44.39
CA ARG A 126 -15.82 7.19 -44.08
C ARG A 126 -16.12 7.01 -42.59
N GLU A 127 -15.19 7.36 -41.70
CA GLU A 127 -15.39 7.32 -40.24
C GLU A 127 -16.57 8.21 -39.80
N LYS A 128 -16.73 9.39 -40.42
CA LYS A 128 -17.87 10.27 -40.16
C LYS A 128 -19.20 9.66 -40.59
N ARG A 129 -19.25 8.99 -41.75
CA ARG A 129 -20.44 8.25 -42.24
C ARG A 129 -20.77 7.05 -41.36
N GLU A 130 -19.78 6.27 -40.94
CA GLU A 130 -19.95 5.11 -40.05
C GLU A 130 -20.41 5.52 -38.65
N ARG A 131 -19.84 6.59 -38.07
CA ARG A 131 -20.31 7.15 -36.79
C ARG A 131 -21.73 7.67 -36.86
N ALA A 132 -22.12 8.31 -37.96
CA ALA A 132 -23.49 8.75 -38.18
C ALA A 132 -24.46 7.56 -38.31
N ALA A 133 -24.06 6.49 -39.01
CA ALA A 133 -24.84 5.25 -39.13
C ALA A 133 -25.00 4.53 -37.79
N GLN A 134 -23.94 4.42 -36.99
CA GLN A 134 -24.01 3.82 -35.64
C GLN A 134 -24.91 4.63 -34.69
N LYS A 135 -24.86 5.97 -34.75
CA LYS A 135 -25.78 6.81 -33.95
C LYS A 135 -27.25 6.57 -34.36
N ARG A 136 -27.53 6.45 -35.66
CA ARG A 136 -28.87 6.13 -36.18
C ARG A 136 -29.35 4.73 -35.73
N GLN A 137 -28.50 3.71 -35.82
CA GLN A 137 -28.82 2.36 -35.36
C GLN A 137 -29.09 2.31 -33.84
N LYS A 138 -28.29 3.00 -33.02
CA LYS A 138 -28.51 3.07 -31.57
C LYS A 138 -29.81 3.81 -31.22
N ALA A 139 -30.15 4.88 -31.95
CA ALA A 139 -31.42 5.58 -31.77
C ALA A 139 -32.61 4.66 -32.11
N GLN A 140 -32.55 3.97 -33.25
CA GLN A 140 -33.59 3.01 -33.66
C GLN A 140 -33.74 1.83 -32.70
N ALA A 141 -32.63 1.30 -32.16
CA ALA A 141 -32.66 0.23 -31.16
C ALA A 141 -33.30 0.71 -29.84
N ARG A 142 -33.01 1.95 -29.43
CA ARG A 142 -33.62 2.56 -28.23
C ARG A 142 -35.12 2.78 -28.41
N GLU A 143 -35.55 3.23 -29.59
CA GLU A 143 -36.97 3.39 -29.91
C GLU A 143 -37.70 2.05 -29.93
N LYS A 144 -37.14 1.01 -30.58
CA LYS A 144 -37.70 -0.35 -30.55
C LYS A 144 -37.83 -0.91 -29.14
N ALA A 145 -36.79 -0.75 -28.30
CA ALA A 145 -36.84 -1.19 -26.91
C ALA A 145 -37.91 -0.45 -26.07
N ILE A 146 -38.16 0.83 -26.36
CA ILE A 146 -39.24 1.60 -25.73
C ILE A 146 -40.61 1.08 -26.20
N GLN A 147 -40.79 0.81 -27.49
CA GLN A 147 -42.03 0.27 -28.06
C GLN A 147 -42.34 -1.13 -27.51
N GLU A 148 -41.35 -2.04 -27.47
CA GLU A 148 -41.49 -3.37 -26.89
C GLU A 148 -41.89 -3.30 -25.41
N LYS A 149 -41.31 -2.36 -24.65
CA LYS A 149 -41.64 -2.14 -23.24
C LYS A 149 -43.06 -1.59 -23.05
N GLN A 150 -43.54 -0.74 -23.96
CA GLN A 150 -44.92 -0.23 -23.95
C GLN A 150 -45.94 -1.31 -24.35
N GLU A 151 -45.63 -2.11 -25.37
CA GLU A 151 -46.49 -3.21 -25.81
C GLU A 151 -46.58 -4.33 -24.75
N ALA A 152 -45.46 -4.65 -24.09
CA ALA A 152 -45.44 -5.58 -22.96
C ALA A 152 -46.30 -5.09 -21.79
N LYS A 153 -46.29 -3.78 -21.50
CA LYS A 153 -47.17 -3.17 -20.48
C LYS A 153 -48.64 -3.27 -20.87
N ARG A 154 -48.98 -3.03 -22.14
CA ARG A 154 -50.37 -3.11 -22.64
C ARG A 154 -50.91 -4.53 -22.60
N LYS A 155 -50.13 -5.51 -23.09
CA LYS A 155 -50.47 -6.95 -23.00
C LYS A 155 -50.62 -7.42 -21.55
N ALA A 156 -49.82 -6.90 -20.62
CA ALA A 156 -49.95 -7.20 -19.19
C ALA A 156 -51.24 -6.59 -18.58
N GLN A 157 -51.66 -5.40 -19.01
CA GLN A 157 -52.91 -4.78 -18.59
C GLN A 157 -54.14 -5.50 -19.15
N GLU A 158 -54.12 -5.88 -20.43
CA GLU A 158 -55.18 -6.65 -21.10
C GLU A 158 -55.36 -8.04 -20.43
N LYS A 159 -54.27 -8.75 -20.11
CA LYS A 159 -54.33 -10.00 -19.34
C LYS A 159 -54.96 -9.79 -17.96
N ARG A 160 -54.59 -8.73 -17.24
CA ARG A 160 -55.17 -8.39 -15.93
C ARG A 160 -56.66 -8.03 -16.01
N ALA A 161 -57.10 -7.41 -17.11
CA ALA A 161 -58.50 -7.09 -17.34
C ALA A 161 -59.33 -8.35 -17.68
N ALA A 162 -58.80 -9.25 -18.50
CA ALA A 162 -59.43 -10.53 -18.84
C ALA A 162 -59.56 -11.47 -17.63
N GLU A 163 -58.55 -11.51 -16.75
CA GLU A 163 -58.60 -12.27 -15.48
C GLU A 163 -59.64 -11.70 -14.50
N ARG A 164 -59.85 -10.38 -14.49
CA ARG A 164 -60.90 -9.73 -13.70
C ARG A 164 -62.31 -10.00 -14.24
N GLY A 165 -62.45 -10.15 -15.56
CA GLY A 165 -63.70 -10.57 -16.21
C GLY A 165 -64.09 -12.01 -15.87
N LYS A 166 -63.13 -12.95 -15.93
CA LYS A 166 -63.37 -14.37 -15.59
C LYS A 166 -63.70 -14.63 -14.12
N LYS A 167 -63.18 -13.82 -13.19
CA LYS A 167 -63.48 -13.95 -11.75
C LYS A 167 -64.88 -13.47 -11.34
N ARG A 168 -65.66 -12.85 -12.24
CA ARG A 168 -67.03 -12.38 -11.95
C ARG A 168 -68.13 -13.38 -12.33
N SER A 169 -67.80 -14.48 -13.01
CA SER A 169 -68.74 -15.50 -13.45
C SER A 169 -68.24 -16.91 -13.15
N GLU A 170 -68.17 -17.30 -11.89
CA GLU A 170 -68.42 -18.68 -11.46
C GLU A 170 -68.38 -18.75 -9.93
N GLY A 171 -69.54 -19.08 -9.36
CA GLY A 171 -69.76 -19.10 -7.93
C GLY A 171 -69.38 -20.42 -7.25
N LYS A 172 -69.17 -20.28 -5.94
CA LYS A 172 -69.38 -21.23 -4.82
C LYS A 172 -68.75 -22.63 -4.90
N ARG A 173 -67.84 -22.91 -3.95
CA ARG A 173 -67.85 -24.10 -3.06
C ARG A 173 -66.99 -23.87 -1.80
N ALA A 174 -67.33 -24.63 -0.75
CA ALA A 174 -67.24 -24.44 0.73
C ALA A 174 -65.84 -24.32 1.41
N PRO A 175 -65.76 -23.92 2.71
CA PRO A 175 -64.51 -23.57 3.40
C PRO A 175 -63.84 -24.78 4.07
N GLY A 176 -62.51 -24.85 3.99
CA GLY A 176 -61.67 -25.80 4.72
C GLY A 176 -60.55 -25.08 5.47
N ILE A 177 -60.25 -25.54 6.67
CA ILE A 177 -59.28 -24.99 7.65
C ILE A 177 -57.85 -24.79 7.08
N GLY A 178 -57.53 -25.36 5.91
CA GLY A 178 -56.26 -25.15 5.21
C GLY A 178 -56.02 -23.72 4.68
N GLY A 179 -57.06 -22.90 4.49
CA GLY A 179 -56.91 -21.55 3.97
C GLY A 179 -56.11 -20.61 4.89
N TRP A 180 -56.24 -20.77 6.21
CA TRP A 180 -55.52 -19.92 7.17
C TRP A 180 -54.04 -20.30 7.29
N ILE A 181 -53.73 -21.60 7.23
CA ILE A 181 -52.35 -22.10 7.22
C ILE A 181 -51.61 -21.63 5.96
N VAL A 182 -52.28 -21.70 4.80
CA VAL A 182 -51.72 -21.19 3.53
C VAL A 182 -51.56 -19.66 3.57
N ALA A 183 -52.51 -18.92 4.14
CA ALA A 183 -52.39 -17.47 4.28
C ALA A 183 -51.21 -17.06 5.19
N VAL A 184 -51.02 -17.73 6.33
CA VAL A 184 -49.91 -17.44 7.27
C VAL A 184 -48.56 -17.84 6.68
N SER A 185 -48.49 -18.96 5.96
CA SER A 185 -47.25 -19.39 5.29
C SER A 185 -46.87 -18.50 4.11
N VAL A 186 -47.85 -18.02 3.32
CA VAL A 186 -47.62 -17.02 2.26
C VAL A 186 -47.19 -15.68 2.85
N LEU A 187 -47.81 -15.24 3.96
CA LEU A 187 -47.42 -14.01 4.65
C LEU A 187 -46.00 -14.11 5.23
N GLY A 188 -45.65 -15.24 5.86
CA GLY A 188 -44.32 -15.51 6.39
C GLY A 188 -43.25 -15.51 5.28
N ALA A 189 -43.54 -16.15 4.14
CA ALA A 189 -42.64 -16.14 2.98
C ALA A 189 -42.48 -14.74 2.38
N ALA A 190 -43.55 -13.95 2.31
CA ALA A 190 -43.50 -12.56 1.84
C ALA A 190 -42.69 -11.65 2.78
N CYS A 191 -42.86 -11.81 4.11
CA CYS A 191 -42.06 -11.08 5.10
C CYS A 191 -40.58 -11.46 5.04
N LEU A 192 -40.25 -12.75 4.86
CA LEU A 192 -38.86 -13.20 4.67
C LEU A 192 -38.25 -12.65 3.37
N ALA A 193 -39.03 -12.61 2.29
CA ALA A 193 -38.59 -12.03 1.01
C ALA A 193 -38.37 -10.51 1.13
N LEU A 194 -39.25 -9.79 1.84
CA LEU A 194 -39.07 -8.37 2.12
C LEU A 194 -37.87 -8.10 3.03
N ALA A 195 -37.71 -8.88 4.11
CA ALA A 195 -36.56 -8.77 5.01
C ALA A 195 -35.26 -9.01 4.26
N THR A 196 -35.17 -10.04 3.41
CA THR A 196 -33.98 -10.29 2.58
C THR A 196 -33.73 -9.18 1.56
N VAL A 197 -34.75 -8.62 0.91
CA VAL A 197 -34.58 -7.48 -0.01
C VAL A 197 -34.11 -6.22 0.72
N VAL A 198 -34.65 -5.94 1.91
CA VAL A 198 -34.24 -4.79 2.74
C VAL A 198 -32.83 -4.99 3.26
N THR A 199 -32.47 -6.18 3.75
CA THR A 199 -31.14 -6.50 4.26
C THR A 199 -30.08 -6.51 3.15
N VAL A 200 -30.37 -7.10 1.98
CA VAL A 200 -29.47 -7.04 0.83
C VAL A 200 -29.38 -5.60 0.28
N GLY A 201 -30.48 -4.86 0.31
CA GLY A 201 -30.52 -3.44 -0.03
C GLY A 201 -29.68 -2.60 0.92
N SER A 202 -29.74 -2.84 2.24
CA SER A 202 -28.95 -2.13 3.23
C SER A 202 -27.47 -2.47 3.11
N PHE A 203 -27.11 -3.74 2.92
CA PHE A 203 -25.71 -4.13 2.69
C PHE A 203 -25.13 -3.54 1.41
N ARG A 204 -25.90 -3.52 0.32
CA ARG A 204 -25.47 -2.84 -0.91
C ARG A 204 -25.36 -1.34 -0.74
N MET A 205 -26.24 -0.72 0.03
CA MET A 205 -26.18 0.71 0.30
C MET A 205 -24.94 1.05 1.14
N THR A 206 -24.64 0.26 2.17
CA THR A 206 -23.42 0.42 2.98
C THR A 206 -22.15 0.17 2.18
N ASP A 207 -22.15 -0.81 1.26
CA ASP A 207 -21.00 -1.04 0.37
C ASP A 207 -20.79 0.10 -0.62
N ILE A 208 -21.89 0.68 -1.16
CA ILE A 208 -21.83 1.82 -2.07
C ILE A 208 -21.38 3.09 -1.34
N THR A 209 -21.87 3.36 -0.13
CA THR A 209 -21.43 4.52 0.67
C THR A 209 -19.97 4.37 1.10
N MET A 210 -19.53 3.16 1.48
CA MET A 210 -18.14 2.89 1.82
C MET A 210 -17.21 3.02 0.59
N GLN A 211 -17.64 2.58 -0.60
CA GLN A 211 -16.88 2.80 -1.85
C GLN A 211 -16.82 4.27 -2.24
N ALA A 212 -17.91 5.01 -2.07
CA ALA A 212 -17.94 6.45 -2.32
C ALA A 212 -17.03 7.21 -1.36
N ALA A 213 -17.11 6.95 -0.05
CA ALA A 213 -16.27 7.56 0.97
C ALA A 213 -14.77 7.32 0.72
N ASN A 214 -14.39 6.09 0.34
CA ASN A 214 -13.01 5.78 -0.03
C ASN A 214 -12.56 6.51 -1.31
N GLY A 215 -13.45 6.64 -2.29
CA GLY A 215 -13.17 7.37 -3.53
C GLY A 215 -12.93 8.85 -3.28
N PHE A 216 -13.75 9.49 -2.45
CA PHE A 216 -13.61 10.90 -2.13
C PHE A 216 -12.41 11.19 -1.22
N ARG A 217 -12.09 10.29 -0.29
CA ARG A 217 -10.86 10.38 0.51
C ARG A 217 -9.61 10.29 -0.38
N ALA A 218 -9.65 9.46 -1.42
CA ALA A 218 -8.59 9.44 -2.43
C ALA A 218 -8.48 10.77 -3.19
N THR A 219 -9.60 11.39 -3.56
CA THR A 219 -9.60 12.72 -4.19
C THR A 219 -9.03 13.80 -3.25
N LEU A 220 -9.33 13.75 -1.95
CA LEU A 220 -8.74 14.67 -0.97
C LEU A 220 -7.20 14.53 -0.93
N TYR A 221 -6.70 13.30 -0.86
CA TYR A 221 -5.26 13.06 -0.90
C TYR A 221 -4.63 13.47 -2.24
N GLU A 222 -5.34 13.34 -3.36
CA GLU A 222 -4.90 13.84 -4.66
C GLU A 222 -4.76 15.38 -4.65
N LEU A 223 -5.75 16.10 -4.11
CA LEU A 223 -5.70 17.56 -3.95
C LEU A 223 -4.52 18.00 -3.07
N VAL A 224 -4.37 17.35 -1.93
CA VAL A 224 -3.28 17.58 -0.97
C VAL A 224 -1.92 17.39 -1.66
N SER A 225 -1.70 16.25 -2.32
CA SER A 225 -0.45 15.95 -3.05
C SER A 225 -0.14 16.99 -4.12
N VAL A 226 -1.11 17.29 -4.99
CA VAL A 226 -0.88 18.25 -6.10
C VAL A 226 -0.66 19.67 -5.57
N SER A 227 -1.32 20.05 -4.46
CA SER A 227 -1.08 21.36 -3.82
C SER A 227 0.34 21.52 -3.30
N GLU A 228 0.97 20.44 -2.86
CA GLU A 228 2.35 20.46 -2.37
C GLU A 228 3.37 20.44 -3.47
N ASP A 229 3.13 19.64 -4.50
CA ASP A 229 3.96 19.67 -5.71
C ASP A 229 4.01 21.11 -6.25
N MET A 230 2.84 21.77 -6.30
CA MET A 230 2.76 23.18 -6.70
C MET A 230 3.44 24.12 -5.68
N ASP A 231 3.35 23.87 -4.37
CA ASP A 231 4.04 24.67 -3.33
C ASP A 231 5.56 24.61 -3.51
N ASN A 232 6.08 23.40 -3.71
CA ASN A 232 7.49 23.12 -3.91
C ASN A 232 8.00 23.77 -5.20
N ASN A 233 7.25 23.63 -6.31
CA ASN A 233 7.61 24.25 -7.58
C ASN A 233 7.61 25.78 -7.49
N PHE A 234 6.65 26.38 -6.77
CA PHE A 234 6.64 27.81 -6.52
C PHE A 234 7.79 28.27 -5.64
N ALA A 235 8.12 27.53 -4.58
CA ALA A 235 9.23 27.85 -3.69
C ALA A 235 10.56 27.93 -4.47
N LYS A 236 10.82 26.92 -5.31
CA LYS A 236 12.00 26.90 -6.21
C LYS A 236 11.96 28.05 -7.23
N LEU A 237 10.80 28.32 -7.81
CA LEU A 237 10.65 29.34 -8.85
C LEU A 237 10.94 30.75 -8.34
N ARG A 238 10.58 31.04 -7.08
CA ARG A 238 10.85 32.34 -6.43
C ARG A 238 12.34 32.68 -6.32
N ILE A 239 13.19 31.67 -6.18
CA ILE A 239 14.63 31.84 -5.95
C ILE A 239 15.48 31.60 -7.20
N SER A 240 14.91 30.97 -8.23
CA SER A 240 15.58 30.68 -9.50
C SER A 240 15.84 31.94 -10.32
N SER A 241 17.07 32.10 -10.83
CA SER A 241 17.46 33.17 -11.75
C SER A 241 17.58 32.70 -13.22
N GLY A 242 17.71 31.39 -13.45
CA GLY A 242 17.99 30.79 -14.75
C GLY A 242 16.75 30.54 -15.61
N ALA A 243 16.72 31.10 -16.82
CA ALA A 243 15.58 30.95 -17.73
C ALA A 243 15.27 29.50 -18.12
N GLY A 244 16.26 28.60 -18.09
CA GLY A 244 16.07 27.15 -18.28
C GLY A 244 15.23 26.55 -17.16
N GLU A 245 15.71 26.68 -15.93
CA GLU A 245 15.07 26.18 -14.71
C GLU A 245 13.67 26.77 -14.52
N GLN A 246 13.54 28.09 -14.67
CA GLN A 246 12.25 28.78 -14.59
C GLN A 246 11.23 28.20 -15.60
N ARG A 247 11.65 27.86 -16.82
CA ARG A 247 10.76 27.21 -17.81
C ARG A 247 10.33 25.81 -17.38
N THR A 248 11.21 25.05 -16.76
CA THR A 248 10.89 23.71 -16.23
C THR A 248 9.85 23.84 -15.12
N LEU A 249 10.16 24.64 -14.08
CA LEU A 249 9.28 24.83 -12.91
C LEU A 249 7.91 25.37 -13.30
N LEU A 250 7.84 26.34 -14.23
CA LEU A 250 6.56 26.85 -14.73
C LEU A 250 5.79 25.81 -15.55
N THR A 251 6.47 24.89 -16.23
CA THR A 251 5.82 23.79 -16.94
C THR A 251 5.25 22.77 -15.94
N ASP A 252 5.98 22.47 -14.88
CA ASP A 252 5.51 21.59 -13.82
C ASP A 252 4.30 22.20 -13.10
N ILE A 253 4.34 23.49 -12.73
CA ILE A 253 3.18 24.23 -12.21
C ILE A 253 1.98 24.15 -13.16
N LEU A 254 2.19 24.23 -14.48
CA LEU A 254 1.08 24.07 -15.43
C LEU A 254 0.44 22.68 -15.37
N VAL A 255 1.25 21.63 -15.20
CA VAL A 255 0.75 20.27 -15.03
C VAL A 255 -0.02 20.17 -13.71
N ASP A 256 0.55 20.71 -12.62
CA ASP A 256 -0.07 20.70 -11.30
C ASP A 256 -1.43 21.41 -11.33
N THR A 257 -1.54 22.56 -11.99
CA THR A 257 -2.84 23.24 -12.13
C THR A 257 -3.87 22.39 -12.88
N ALA A 258 -3.47 21.64 -13.90
CA ALA A 258 -4.38 20.77 -14.63
C ALA A 258 -4.83 19.55 -13.81
N LEU A 259 -3.93 18.99 -12.99
CA LEU A 259 -4.24 17.91 -12.06
C LEU A 259 -5.15 18.39 -10.94
N MET A 260 -4.86 19.56 -10.37
CA MET A 260 -5.65 20.17 -9.29
C MET A 260 -7.07 20.48 -9.79
N GLU A 261 -7.23 21.05 -10.99
CA GLU A 261 -8.56 21.29 -11.57
C GLU A 261 -9.33 19.97 -11.74
N SER A 262 -8.67 18.91 -12.23
CA SER A 262 -9.31 17.59 -12.36
C SER A 262 -9.71 16.98 -11.00
N ALA A 263 -8.96 17.26 -9.94
CA ALA A 263 -9.29 16.81 -8.60
C ALA A 263 -10.44 17.63 -7.99
N ILE A 264 -10.45 18.96 -8.18
CA ILE A 264 -11.53 19.87 -7.75
C ILE A 264 -12.86 19.44 -8.39
N GLU A 265 -12.87 19.12 -9.70
CA GLU A 265 -14.08 18.65 -10.40
C GLU A 265 -14.72 17.40 -9.78
N LYS A 266 -13.92 16.56 -9.11
CA LYS A 266 -14.37 15.33 -8.45
C LYS A 266 -14.70 15.54 -6.98
N PHE A 267 -14.40 16.71 -6.42
CA PHE A 267 -14.53 16.99 -5.00
C PHE A 267 -15.89 17.63 -4.70
N PRO A 268 -16.72 17.05 -3.82
CA PRO A 268 -18.10 17.50 -3.62
C PRO A 268 -18.16 18.66 -2.61
N VAL A 269 -17.66 19.82 -3.00
CA VAL A 269 -17.85 21.10 -2.30
C VAL A 269 -19.06 21.86 -2.85
N ASP A 270 -19.50 22.89 -2.13
CA ASP A 270 -20.51 23.81 -2.64
C ASP A 270 -20.00 24.58 -3.87
N ALA A 271 -20.93 25.14 -4.64
CA ALA A 271 -20.62 25.79 -5.91
C ALA A 271 -19.74 27.04 -5.75
N ALA A 272 -19.82 27.76 -4.63
CA ALA A 272 -19.01 28.95 -4.41
C ALA A 272 -17.55 28.56 -4.15
N THR A 273 -17.32 27.62 -3.23
CA THR A 273 -15.97 27.10 -2.91
C THR A 273 -15.30 26.47 -4.13
N SER A 274 -16.04 25.66 -4.90
CA SER A 274 -15.52 25.09 -6.16
C SER A 274 -15.12 26.19 -7.16
N THR A 275 -15.93 27.25 -7.26
CA THR A 275 -15.65 28.37 -8.18
C THR A 275 -14.38 29.12 -7.78
N ASP A 276 -14.19 29.37 -6.48
CA ASP A 276 -13.03 30.12 -5.99
C ASP A 276 -11.72 29.32 -6.14
N MET A 277 -11.73 28.04 -5.78
CA MET A 277 -10.58 27.14 -6.00
C MET A 277 -10.23 27.04 -7.48
N SER A 278 -11.21 26.76 -8.34
CA SER A 278 -10.97 26.71 -9.79
C SER A 278 -10.52 28.07 -10.36
N ALA A 279 -11.00 29.19 -9.83
CA ALA A 279 -10.55 30.52 -10.27
C ALA A 279 -9.08 30.76 -9.91
N PHE A 280 -8.64 30.37 -8.71
CA PHE A 280 -7.23 30.43 -8.33
C PHE A 280 -6.38 29.55 -9.24
N VAL A 281 -6.73 28.26 -9.40
CA VAL A 281 -6.01 27.30 -10.24
C VAL A 281 -5.90 27.77 -11.68
N ASN A 282 -7.00 28.26 -12.26
CA ASN A 282 -7.02 28.77 -13.62
C ASN A 282 -6.16 30.04 -13.77
N ARG A 283 -6.16 30.95 -12.80
CA ARG A 283 -5.28 32.13 -12.81
C ARG A 283 -3.81 31.72 -12.74
N THR A 284 -3.47 30.81 -11.84
CA THR A 284 -2.12 30.24 -11.74
C THR A 284 -1.68 29.65 -13.08
N GLY A 285 -2.53 28.84 -13.71
CA GLY A 285 -2.23 28.24 -15.02
C GLY A 285 -2.18 29.25 -16.17
N MET A 286 -2.84 30.41 -16.07
CA MET A 286 -2.70 31.51 -17.04
C MET A 286 -1.38 32.25 -16.86
N TYR A 287 -1.02 32.59 -15.62
CA TYR A 287 0.22 33.29 -15.31
C TYR A 287 1.45 32.45 -15.65
N ALA A 288 1.42 31.15 -15.32
CA ALA A 288 2.50 30.24 -15.69
C ALA A 288 2.69 30.17 -17.22
N ARG A 289 1.59 30.08 -17.99
CA ARG A 289 1.63 30.15 -19.47
C ARG A 289 2.19 31.46 -19.99
N SER A 290 1.84 32.59 -19.37
CA SER A 290 2.34 33.91 -19.76
C SER A 290 3.84 34.03 -19.52
N MET A 291 4.30 33.66 -18.33
CA MET A 291 5.72 33.68 -17.96
C MET A 291 6.54 32.73 -18.85
N LEU A 292 6.01 31.54 -19.17
CA LEU A 292 6.66 30.62 -20.11
C LEU A 292 6.84 31.20 -21.50
N ARG A 293 5.83 31.89 -22.05
CA ARG A 293 5.93 32.54 -23.37
C ARG A 293 7.01 33.61 -23.38
N LYS A 294 7.13 34.36 -22.28
CA LYS A 294 8.13 35.40 -22.09
C LYS A 294 9.55 34.81 -22.00
N LEU A 295 9.73 33.76 -21.21
CA LEU A 295 11.02 33.06 -21.17
C LEU A 295 11.36 32.41 -22.53
N ALA A 296 10.35 31.92 -23.27
CA ALA A 296 10.54 31.36 -24.60
C ALA A 296 10.89 32.42 -25.67
N SER A 297 10.54 33.70 -25.47
CA SER A 297 11.01 34.81 -26.32
C SER A 297 12.42 35.29 -25.95
N GLY A 298 13.05 34.70 -24.93
CA GLY A 298 14.39 35.09 -24.45
C GLY A 298 14.37 36.27 -23.47
N GLU A 299 13.19 36.70 -23.03
CA GLU A 299 13.05 37.76 -22.02
C GLU A 299 13.14 37.17 -20.60
N ALA A 300 13.68 37.94 -19.66
CA ALA A 300 13.73 37.56 -18.24
C ALA A 300 12.41 37.90 -17.51
N LEU A 301 12.14 37.19 -16.41
CA LEU A 301 11.04 37.56 -15.51
C LEU A 301 11.35 38.90 -14.84
N SER A 302 10.36 39.78 -14.85
CA SER A 302 10.41 41.10 -14.21
C SER A 302 10.18 41.01 -12.71
N GLU A 303 10.56 42.05 -11.96
CA GLU A 303 10.25 42.16 -10.53
C GLU A 303 8.74 42.01 -10.24
N ARG A 304 7.89 42.50 -11.14
CA ARG A 304 6.44 42.34 -11.02
C ARG A 304 5.99 40.89 -11.14
N GLU A 305 6.61 40.12 -12.03
CA GLU A 305 6.35 38.68 -12.16
C GLU A 305 6.91 37.92 -10.95
N GLN A 306 8.06 38.34 -10.40
CA GLN A 306 8.60 37.79 -9.16
C GLN A 306 7.66 38.03 -7.96
N GLN A 307 7.12 39.24 -7.82
CA GLN A 307 6.10 39.54 -6.80
C GLN A 307 4.82 38.72 -7.00
N LEU A 308 4.42 38.49 -8.25
CA LEU A 308 3.27 37.65 -8.57
C LEU A 308 3.53 36.18 -8.21
N ILE A 309 4.73 35.66 -8.47
CA ILE A 309 5.13 34.31 -8.06
C ILE A 309 5.07 34.20 -6.53
N ALA A 310 5.59 35.18 -5.80
CA ALA A 310 5.53 35.21 -4.33
C ALA A 310 4.09 35.20 -3.82
N TYR A 311 3.20 36.00 -4.41
CA TYR A 311 1.77 36.01 -4.09
C TYR A 311 1.10 34.65 -4.35
N LEU A 312 1.40 34.03 -5.50
CA LEU A 312 0.85 32.72 -5.86
C LEU A 312 1.36 31.62 -4.92
N TYR A 313 2.63 31.66 -4.55
CA TYR A 313 3.21 30.79 -3.53
C TYR A 313 2.47 30.93 -2.20
N GLU A 314 2.36 32.15 -1.65
CA GLU A 314 1.70 32.37 -0.36
C GLU A 314 0.24 31.91 -0.37
N THR A 315 -0.46 32.12 -1.49
CA THR A 315 -1.84 31.66 -1.65
C THR A 315 -1.93 30.14 -1.70
N ASN A 316 -1.02 29.48 -2.44
CA ASN A 316 -0.97 28.02 -2.51
C ASN A 316 -0.53 27.38 -1.19
N ALA A 317 0.45 27.96 -0.48
CA ALA A 317 0.90 27.49 0.83
C ALA A 317 -0.24 27.47 1.84
N LYS A 318 -1.12 28.48 1.80
CA LYS A 318 -2.35 28.51 2.61
C LYS A 318 -3.30 27.39 2.23
N LEU A 319 -3.60 27.23 0.93
CA LEU A 319 -4.45 26.15 0.43
C LEU A 319 -3.92 24.76 0.84
N CYS A 320 -2.62 24.54 0.69
CA CYS A 320 -1.93 23.31 1.05
C CYS A 320 -2.05 23.00 2.55
N ALA A 321 -1.84 23.99 3.42
CA ALA A 321 -1.96 23.82 4.87
C ALA A 321 -3.38 23.39 5.28
N GLU A 322 -4.40 24.06 4.74
CA GLU A 322 -5.79 23.74 5.05
C GLU A 322 -6.23 22.36 4.53
N LEU A 323 -5.80 21.99 3.32
CA LEU A 323 -6.08 20.66 2.77
C LEU A 323 -5.41 19.57 3.62
N ASN A 324 -4.21 19.82 4.14
CA ASN A 324 -3.53 18.92 5.07
C ASN A 324 -4.23 18.83 6.43
N ASP A 325 -4.64 19.95 7.02
CA ASP A 325 -5.43 19.96 8.27
C ASP A 325 -6.67 19.09 8.11
N LEU A 326 -7.39 19.27 7.01
CA LEU A 326 -8.58 18.48 6.74
C LEU A 326 -8.26 16.99 6.62
N ALA A 327 -7.19 16.63 5.91
CA ALA A 327 -6.81 15.23 5.70
C ALA A 327 -6.35 14.53 6.99
N LEU A 328 -5.76 15.27 7.93
CA LEU A 328 -5.19 14.74 9.17
C LEU A 328 -6.16 14.76 10.35
N HIS A 329 -6.93 15.83 10.50
CA HIS A 329 -7.72 16.10 11.70
C HIS A 329 -9.22 15.82 11.53
N THR A 330 -9.68 15.49 10.32
CA THR A 330 -11.09 15.12 10.09
C THR A 330 -11.31 13.61 10.25
N PRO A 331 -12.16 13.17 11.19
CA PRO A 331 -12.52 11.76 11.31
C PRO A 331 -13.15 11.22 10.03
N ALA A 332 -12.87 9.95 9.70
CA ALA A 332 -13.38 9.32 8.48
C ALA A 332 -14.92 9.33 8.37
N GLU A 333 -15.61 9.29 9.51
CA GLU A 333 -17.08 9.34 9.60
C GLU A 333 -17.64 10.72 9.23
N GLU A 334 -16.95 11.79 9.66
CA GLU A 334 -17.33 13.16 9.36
C GLU A 334 -17.05 13.50 7.89
N LEU A 335 -15.91 13.05 7.39
CA LEU A 335 -15.55 13.16 5.98
C LEU A 335 -16.56 12.43 5.09
N ALA A 336 -16.98 11.21 5.47
CA ALA A 336 -18.00 10.45 4.76
C ALA A 336 -19.37 11.16 4.79
N ALA A 337 -19.75 11.77 5.92
CA ALA A 337 -20.99 12.53 6.04
C ALA A 337 -21.00 13.77 5.12
N PHE A 338 -19.90 14.51 5.05
CA PHE A 338 -19.73 15.63 4.13
C PHE A 338 -19.88 15.19 2.67
N PHE A 339 -19.24 14.09 2.30
CA PHE A 339 -19.30 13.52 0.96
C PHE A 339 -20.68 12.95 0.57
N GLU A 340 -21.54 12.64 1.55
CA GLU A 340 -22.96 12.32 1.32
C GLU A 340 -23.82 13.58 1.08
N GLY A 341 -23.21 14.77 1.05
CA GLY A 341 -23.89 16.05 0.86
C GLY A 341 -24.50 16.62 2.14
N LYS A 342 -24.07 16.15 3.32
CA LYS A 342 -24.47 16.74 4.60
C LYS A 342 -23.58 17.94 4.90
N THR A 343 -24.20 19.06 5.26
CA THR A 343 -23.50 20.25 5.74
C THR A 343 -23.05 20.04 7.19
N GLY A 344 -21.81 20.41 7.52
CA GLY A 344 -21.18 20.21 8.83
C GLY A 344 -19.83 20.94 8.95
N GLY A 345 -19.02 20.59 9.95
CA GLY A 345 -17.74 21.27 10.23
C GLY A 345 -16.78 21.28 9.03
N VAL A 346 -16.76 20.22 8.23
CA VAL A 346 -15.98 20.12 6.98
C VAL A 346 -16.40 21.16 5.94
N SER A 347 -17.71 21.42 5.75
CA SER A 347 -18.16 22.44 4.79
C SER A 347 -17.84 23.86 5.23
N GLU A 348 -17.81 24.12 6.53
CA GLU A 348 -17.45 25.43 7.09
C GLU A 348 -15.94 25.66 6.95
N ARG A 349 -15.09 24.66 7.23
CA ARG A 349 -13.65 24.72 6.98
C ARG A 349 -13.30 24.92 5.50
N PHE A 350 -14.06 24.31 4.59
CA PHE A 350 -13.92 24.56 3.14
C PHE A 350 -14.32 25.98 2.71
N ALA A 351 -15.25 26.62 3.41
CA ALA A 351 -15.58 28.02 3.19
C ALA A 351 -14.53 28.96 3.81
N GLU A 352 -13.90 28.56 4.92
CA GLU A 352 -12.83 29.28 5.61
C GLU A 352 -11.45 29.13 4.95
N LEU A 353 -11.29 28.15 4.06
CA LEU A 353 -10.11 27.87 3.20
C LEU A 353 -9.62 29.08 2.39
N GLY A 354 -10.38 30.18 2.36
CA GLY A 354 -9.98 31.49 1.87
C GLY A 354 -9.12 32.34 2.83
N GLN A 355 -8.77 31.89 4.04
CA GLN A 355 -8.09 32.74 5.05
C GLN A 355 -6.83 32.19 5.79
N GLY A 356 -6.30 30.97 5.57
CA GLY A 356 -4.92 30.51 5.94
C GLY A 356 -4.49 30.54 7.43
N ALA A 357 -3.31 30.05 7.88
CA ALA A 357 -2.47 28.89 7.51
C ALA A 357 -1.50 28.52 8.68
N ALA A 358 -1.08 27.23 8.77
CA ALA A 358 0.18 26.76 9.38
C ALA A 358 0.57 25.32 8.90
N LYS A 359 1.87 25.04 8.72
CA LYS A 359 2.49 23.81 8.15
C LYS A 359 2.86 22.77 9.22
N GLU A 360 2.81 21.47 8.87
CA GLU A 360 3.60 20.37 9.48
C GLU A 360 3.69 19.14 8.53
N PRO A 361 4.57 18.15 8.79
CA PRO A 361 5.52 17.62 7.80
C PRO A 361 4.99 16.43 7.00
N LYS A 362 5.61 16.22 5.83
CA LYS A 362 5.38 15.08 4.95
C LYS A 362 6.61 14.22 4.73
N GLU A 363 6.32 13.01 4.25
CA GLU A 363 7.20 11.86 4.09
C GLU A 363 8.63 12.22 3.63
N ILE A 364 9.59 11.55 4.26
CA ILE A 364 11.03 11.66 4.00
C ILE A 364 11.27 11.39 2.51
N GLY A 365 11.54 12.45 1.75
CA GLY A 365 12.13 12.36 0.41
C GLY A 365 13.59 11.91 0.48
N ASP A 366 13.97 11.03 -0.45
CA ASP A 366 15.33 10.51 -0.58
C ASP A 366 16.36 11.62 -0.91
N ALA A 367 17.65 11.32 -0.72
CA ALA A 367 18.77 12.19 -1.09
C ALA A 367 18.71 12.68 -2.56
N PRO A 368 19.38 13.80 -2.93
CA PRO A 368 19.32 14.33 -4.29
C PRO A 368 19.65 13.23 -5.30
N PHE A 369 18.80 13.08 -6.33
CA PHE A 369 18.97 12.13 -7.44
C PHE A 369 18.93 10.63 -7.07
N ALA A 370 18.48 10.26 -5.87
CA ALA A 370 18.38 8.87 -5.43
C ALA A 370 17.42 7.99 -6.27
N ASP A 371 16.50 8.60 -7.04
CA ASP A 371 15.58 7.93 -7.96
C ASP A 371 16.23 7.59 -9.31
N LYS A 372 17.43 8.12 -9.59
CA LYS A 372 18.15 7.89 -10.84
C LYS A 372 19.00 6.63 -10.69
N GLY A 373 18.51 5.52 -11.24
CA GLY A 373 19.20 4.24 -11.26
C GLY A 373 20.44 4.23 -12.17
N ASN A 374 20.35 3.52 -13.31
CA ASN A 374 21.44 3.43 -14.28
C ASN A 374 21.52 4.68 -15.18
N VAL A 375 22.66 5.37 -15.14
CA VAL A 375 22.98 6.57 -15.90
C VAL A 375 24.05 6.21 -16.93
N GLY A 376 23.69 6.22 -18.21
CA GLY A 376 24.63 5.88 -19.29
C GLY A 376 24.80 4.37 -19.53
N GLU A 377 26.06 3.95 -19.74
CA GLU A 377 26.47 2.56 -19.96
C GLU A 377 26.76 1.86 -18.64
N ASN A 378 26.26 0.64 -18.49
CA ASN A 378 26.37 -0.11 -17.25
C ASN A 378 27.79 -0.65 -17.06
N ALA A 379 28.50 -0.12 -16.07
CA ALA A 379 29.91 -0.43 -15.81
C ALA A 379 30.14 -1.90 -15.43
N ILE A 380 29.23 -2.51 -14.66
CA ILE A 380 29.45 -3.84 -14.08
C ILE A 380 29.21 -4.99 -15.06
N ILE A 381 28.42 -4.80 -16.13
CA ILE A 381 28.09 -5.87 -17.08
C ILE A 381 29.34 -6.41 -17.82
N SER A 382 30.37 -5.59 -17.98
CA SER A 382 31.62 -5.97 -18.66
C SER A 382 32.61 -6.74 -17.77
N VAL A 383 32.35 -6.81 -16.46
CA VAL A 383 33.24 -7.48 -15.49
C VAL A 383 32.98 -8.98 -15.50
N ALA A 384 34.04 -9.80 -15.36
CA ALA A 384 33.93 -11.25 -15.35
C ALA A 384 33.00 -11.76 -14.23
N GLU A 385 32.21 -12.80 -14.52
CA GLU A 385 31.32 -13.41 -13.53
C GLU A 385 32.10 -14.32 -12.54
N VAL A 386 31.70 -14.29 -11.28
CA VAL A 386 32.15 -15.21 -10.24
C VAL A 386 31.17 -16.38 -10.08
N SER A 387 31.64 -17.51 -9.57
CA SER A 387 30.77 -18.65 -9.24
C SER A 387 29.98 -18.40 -7.95
N SER A 388 28.89 -19.15 -7.74
CA SER A 388 28.12 -19.08 -6.49
C SER A 388 28.94 -19.46 -5.26
N SER A 389 29.83 -20.46 -5.38
CA SER A 389 30.76 -20.83 -4.31
C SER A 389 31.73 -19.69 -3.97
N LYS A 390 32.23 -18.98 -4.98
CA LYS A 390 33.08 -17.81 -4.73
C LYS A 390 32.29 -16.67 -4.10
N ALA A 391 31.04 -16.46 -4.51
CA ALA A 391 30.16 -15.47 -3.90
C ALA A 391 29.88 -15.78 -2.42
N GLU A 392 29.70 -17.06 -2.05
CA GLU A 392 29.54 -17.46 -0.65
C GLU A 392 30.79 -17.16 0.20
N GLU A 393 31.99 -17.43 -0.33
CA GLU A 393 33.26 -17.04 0.33
C GLU A 393 33.32 -15.54 0.57
N ILE A 394 32.88 -14.73 -0.41
CA ILE A 394 32.85 -13.27 -0.31
C ILE A 394 31.89 -12.83 0.80
N VAL A 395 30.70 -13.43 0.93
CA VAL A 395 29.79 -13.13 2.04
C VAL A 395 30.46 -13.43 3.38
N ARG A 396 31.06 -14.63 3.53
CA ARG A 396 31.68 -15.03 4.81
C ARG A 396 32.83 -14.11 5.21
N GLU A 397 33.66 -13.69 4.26
CA GLU A 397 34.78 -12.78 4.54
C GLU A 397 34.28 -11.36 4.83
N SER A 398 33.34 -10.85 4.03
CA SER A 398 32.78 -9.50 4.17
C SER A 398 32.08 -9.26 5.50
N PHE A 399 31.45 -10.29 6.05
CA PHE A 399 30.69 -10.22 7.30
C PHE A 399 31.36 -10.96 8.45
N LYS A 400 32.68 -11.17 8.41
CA LYS A 400 33.41 -11.87 9.48
C LYS A 400 33.25 -11.23 10.86
N ALA A 401 33.13 -9.91 10.92
CA ALA A 401 32.90 -9.15 12.16
C ALA A 401 31.47 -9.32 12.73
N TYR A 402 30.55 -9.93 11.98
CA TYR A 402 29.15 -10.13 12.38
C TYR A 402 28.92 -11.48 13.08
N HIS A 403 29.98 -12.25 13.36
CA HIS A 403 29.90 -13.56 14.01
C HIS A 403 28.87 -14.50 13.35
N VAL A 404 28.95 -14.58 12.02
CA VAL A 404 28.01 -15.35 11.18
C VAL A 404 28.12 -16.85 11.49
N ALA A 405 26.99 -17.45 11.90
CA ALA A 405 26.89 -18.87 12.21
C ALA A 405 26.54 -19.71 10.96
N ASP A 406 25.65 -19.21 10.10
CA ASP A 406 25.24 -19.89 8.86
C ASP A 406 25.14 -18.92 7.67
N VAL A 407 25.42 -19.43 6.48
CA VAL A 407 25.22 -18.71 5.20
C VAL A 407 24.60 -19.69 4.21
N ARG A 408 23.42 -19.33 3.69
CA ARG A 408 22.66 -20.16 2.77
C ARG A 408 22.27 -19.38 1.53
N MET A 409 22.59 -19.92 0.36
CA MET A 409 22.08 -19.40 -0.90
C MET A 409 20.57 -19.68 -1.02
N THR A 410 19.78 -18.65 -1.30
CA THR A 410 18.31 -18.74 -1.39
C THR A 410 17.77 -18.55 -2.80
N GLY A 411 18.60 -18.06 -3.73
CA GLY A 411 18.23 -17.94 -5.14
C GLY A 411 19.13 -16.98 -5.89
N GLU A 412 18.62 -16.48 -7.01
CA GLU A 412 19.32 -15.52 -7.86
C GLU A 412 18.39 -14.37 -8.26
N THR A 413 18.96 -13.18 -8.41
CA THR A 413 18.28 -12.00 -8.93
C THR A 413 18.71 -11.76 -10.36
N MET A 414 17.75 -11.81 -11.28
CA MET A 414 17.95 -11.54 -12.72
C MET A 414 17.26 -10.24 -13.10
N SER A 415 17.90 -9.11 -12.83
CA SER A 415 17.42 -7.80 -13.28
C SER A 415 18.07 -7.40 -14.61
N ARG A 416 17.55 -6.36 -15.25
CA ARG A 416 18.13 -5.83 -16.50
C ARG A 416 19.54 -5.27 -16.28
N ASP A 417 19.73 -4.58 -15.15
CA ASP A 417 20.95 -3.81 -14.86
C ASP A 417 21.91 -4.55 -13.92
N ILE A 418 21.43 -5.53 -13.16
CA ILE A 418 22.28 -6.31 -12.25
C ILE A 418 21.83 -7.76 -12.15
N LYS A 419 22.81 -8.67 -12.18
CA LYS A 419 22.61 -10.09 -11.86
C LYS A 419 23.30 -10.38 -10.54
N ALA A 420 22.63 -11.07 -9.64
CA ALA A 420 23.18 -11.37 -8.32
C ALA A 420 22.79 -12.76 -7.81
N TYR A 421 23.62 -13.28 -6.91
CA TYR A 421 23.31 -14.40 -6.03
C TYR A 421 22.71 -13.87 -4.73
N ASN A 422 21.63 -14.50 -4.28
CA ASN A 422 20.94 -14.13 -3.05
C ASN A 422 21.31 -15.11 -1.94
N PHE A 423 21.71 -14.57 -0.80
CA PHE A 423 22.05 -15.31 0.40
C PHE A 423 21.20 -14.83 1.57
N VAL A 424 20.92 -15.75 2.49
CA VAL A 424 20.51 -15.43 3.85
C VAL A 424 21.63 -15.87 4.76
N MET A 425 22.12 -14.95 5.59
CA MET A 425 23.06 -15.27 6.66
C MET A 425 22.39 -15.10 8.02
N THR A 426 22.79 -15.93 8.97
CA THR A 426 22.29 -15.88 10.35
C THR A 426 23.46 -15.74 11.29
N ASP A 427 23.42 -14.76 12.19
CA ASP A 427 24.45 -14.59 13.22
C ASP A 427 24.24 -15.57 14.40
N GLU A 428 25.19 -15.58 15.34
CA GLU A 428 25.12 -16.42 16.54
C GLU A 428 23.92 -16.12 17.46
N ASN A 429 23.30 -14.94 17.32
CA ASN A 429 22.13 -14.52 18.09
C ASN A 429 20.81 -14.83 17.37
N GLY A 430 20.87 -15.43 16.19
CA GLY A 430 19.70 -15.78 15.38
C GLY A 430 19.15 -14.62 14.52
N ALA A 431 19.87 -13.50 14.39
CA ALA A 431 19.47 -12.42 13.51
C ALA A 431 19.74 -12.81 12.05
N GLU A 432 18.72 -12.68 11.20
CA GLU A 432 18.82 -12.97 9.77
C GLU A 432 19.11 -11.70 8.96
N PHE A 433 19.95 -11.86 7.94
CA PHE A 433 20.28 -10.82 6.98
C PHE A 433 20.12 -11.36 5.58
N PHE A 434 19.47 -10.59 4.72
CA PHE A 434 19.44 -10.85 3.30
C PHE A 434 20.63 -10.15 2.64
N VAL A 435 21.40 -10.88 1.84
CA VAL A 435 22.60 -10.35 1.18
C VAL A 435 22.54 -10.67 -0.31
N GLN A 436 22.88 -9.71 -1.16
CA GLN A 436 23.04 -9.89 -2.60
C GLN A 436 24.50 -9.66 -3.01
N VAL A 437 25.05 -10.65 -3.70
CA VAL A 437 26.39 -10.56 -4.29
C VAL A 437 26.27 -10.55 -5.81
N THR A 438 26.83 -9.56 -6.47
CA THR A 438 26.79 -9.48 -7.94
C THR A 438 27.49 -10.68 -8.57
N LYS A 439 26.92 -11.21 -9.66
CA LYS A 439 27.60 -12.23 -10.46
C LYS A 439 28.85 -11.63 -11.09
N ASN A 440 28.71 -10.51 -11.76
CA ASN A 440 29.84 -9.77 -12.34
C ASN A 440 30.65 -9.09 -11.23
N GLY A 441 31.92 -9.46 -11.08
CA GLY A 441 32.85 -8.85 -10.12
C GLY A 441 32.72 -9.29 -8.66
N GLY A 442 31.68 -10.04 -8.26
CA GLY A 442 31.55 -10.57 -6.91
C GLY A 442 31.45 -9.49 -5.82
N LYS A 443 30.66 -8.44 -6.02
CA LYS A 443 30.54 -7.32 -5.07
C LYS A 443 29.28 -7.44 -4.22
N ILE A 444 29.37 -7.09 -2.93
CA ILE A 444 28.16 -6.94 -2.09
C ILE A 444 27.40 -5.72 -2.61
N ASN A 445 26.29 -5.96 -3.30
CA ASN A 445 25.44 -4.90 -3.86
C ASN A 445 24.43 -4.41 -2.85
N PHE A 446 23.82 -5.34 -2.12
CA PHE A 446 22.74 -5.04 -1.21
C PHE A 446 22.85 -5.94 -0.01
N PHE A 447 22.59 -5.40 1.18
CA PHE A 447 22.16 -6.25 2.28
C PHE A 447 21.18 -5.50 3.18
N ASP A 448 20.38 -6.27 3.89
CA ASP A 448 19.43 -5.75 4.85
C ASP A 448 19.24 -6.73 6.01
N SER A 449 19.01 -6.17 7.19
CA SER A 449 18.65 -6.88 8.40
C SER A 449 17.25 -6.43 8.85
N TYR A 450 16.43 -7.40 9.24
CA TYR A 450 15.12 -7.13 9.85
C TYR A 450 15.20 -6.80 11.33
N GLU A 451 16.39 -6.50 11.83
CA GLU A 451 16.63 -6.20 13.22
C GLU A 451 16.02 -4.86 13.62
N VAL A 452 15.29 -4.86 14.74
CA VAL A 452 14.65 -3.66 15.27
C VAL A 452 15.65 -2.92 16.16
N CYS A 453 15.90 -1.64 15.86
CA CYS A 453 16.67 -0.73 16.70
C CYS A 453 15.70 0.16 17.47
N THR A 454 15.85 0.24 18.79
CA THR A 454 14.88 0.88 19.69
C THR A 454 15.46 1.99 20.56
N GLN A 455 16.79 2.11 20.63
CA GLN A 455 17.49 3.11 21.43
C GLN A 455 18.49 3.91 20.59
N LYS A 456 18.75 5.15 21.02
CA LYS A 456 19.81 6.01 20.48
C LYS A 456 21.02 6.05 21.41
N ASN A 457 21.97 5.14 21.18
CA ASN A 457 23.22 5.05 21.95
C ASN A 457 24.41 5.69 21.20
N PHE A 458 24.33 5.79 19.87
CA PHE A 458 25.38 6.33 19.00
C PHE A 458 24.92 7.63 18.33
N SER A 459 25.82 8.62 18.22
CA SER A 459 25.55 9.85 17.45
C SER A 459 25.65 9.61 15.94
N LEU A 460 25.16 10.55 15.13
CA LEU A 460 25.25 10.47 13.67
C LEU A 460 26.70 10.45 13.18
N GLU A 461 27.61 11.19 13.83
CA GLU A 461 29.04 11.21 13.48
C GLU A 461 29.72 9.87 13.76
N ASN A 462 29.34 9.22 14.87
CA ASN A 462 29.81 7.86 15.15
C ASN A 462 29.25 6.87 14.13
N CYS A 463 27.99 7.02 13.73
CA CYS A 463 27.37 6.19 12.69
C CYS A 463 28.04 6.38 11.32
N ASP A 464 28.40 7.61 10.95
CA ASP A 464 29.19 7.92 9.75
C ASP A 464 30.54 7.18 9.77
N SER A 465 31.28 7.31 10.87
CA SER A 465 32.58 6.64 11.03
C SER A 465 32.46 5.11 10.86
N LEU A 466 31.47 4.49 11.50
CA LEU A 466 31.21 3.04 11.40
C LEU A 466 30.80 2.62 9.98
N ALA A 467 29.99 3.43 9.30
CA ALA A 467 29.59 3.17 7.92
C ALA A 467 30.77 3.28 6.95
N GLN A 468 31.65 4.28 7.11
CA GLN A 468 32.86 4.43 6.29
C GLN A 468 33.83 3.26 6.48
N GLU A 469 34.06 2.82 7.72
CA GLU A 469 34.90 1.64 8.00
C GLU A 469 34.32 0.38 7.34
N PHE A 470 33.00 0.18 7.45
CA PHE A 470 32.33 -0.94 6.82
C PHE A 470 32.44 -0.89 5.28
N LEU A 471 32.16 0.25 4.65
CA LEU A 471 32.30 0.44 3.21
C LEU A 471 33.73 0.18 2.73
N ALA A 472 34.73 0.68 3.46
CA ALA A 472 36.15 0.46 3.16
C ALA A 472 36.53 -1.02 3.24
N SER A 473 35.96 -1.78 4.18
CA SER A 473 36.18 -3.22 4.31
C SER A 473 35.65 -4.02 3.12
N LEU A 474 34.56 -3.55 2.48
CA LEU A 474 34.02 -4.10 1.23
C LEU A 474 34.75 -3.63 -0.03
N GLY A 475 35.72 -2.73 0.13
CA GLY A 475 36.51 -2.16 -0.95
C GLY A 475 35.88 -0.95 -1.65
N TYR A 476 34.83 -0.36 -1.08
CA TYR A 476 34.31 0.93 -1.53
C TYR A 476 35.10 2.05 -0.83
N LYS A 477 35.82 2.85 -1.61
CA LYS A 477 36.75 3.89 -1.12
C LYS A 477 36.54 5.18 -1.89
N GLY A 478 37.01 6.30 -1.32
CA GLY A 478 36.84 7.62 -1.92
C GLY A 478 35.36 8.00 -1.99
N LEU A 479 34.69 7.90 -0.86
CA LEU A 479 33.27 8.22 -0.71
C LEU A 479 33.13 9.40 0.25
N THR A 480 32.20 10.30 -0.04
CA THR A 480 31.88 11.44 0.81
C THR A 480 30.40 11.40 1.18
N PRO A 481 30.03 11.58 2.46
CA PRO A 481 28.63 11.65 2.86
C PRO A 481 28.01 12.96 2.35
N VAL A 482 26.83 12.86 1.73
CA VAL A 482 26.09 14.00 1.18
C VAL A 482 24.69 14.16 1.77
N TRP A 483 24.21 13.15 2.50
CA TRP A 483 22.89 13.22 3.14
C TRP A 483 22.81 12.35 4.38
N PHE A 484 22.14 12.86 5.42
CA PHE A 484 21.81 12.15 6.64
C PHE A 484 20.30 12.23 6.87
N SER A 485 19.67 11.07 7.07
CA SER A 485 18.27 10.96 7.51
C SER A 485 18.22 10.07 8.74
N ASP A 486 17.45 10.48 9.75
CA ASP A 486 17.36 9.82 11.05
C ASP A 486 15.93 9.37 11.27
N SER A 487 15.63 8.11 10.97
CA SER A 487 14.28 7.56 11.14
C SER A 487 13.94 7.23 12.61
N GLY A 488 14.66 7.81 13.57
CA GLY A 488 14.37 7.77 15.00
C GLY A 488 15.16 6.75 15.81
N ASN A 489 15.84 5.77 15.20
CA ASN A 489 16.76 4.81 15.85
C ASN A 489 17.74 4.15 14.86
N VAL A 490 17.71 4.56 13.59
CA VAL A 490 18.53 4.03 12.51
C VAL A 490 18.98 5.21 11.67
N ALA A 491 20.28 5.46 11.67
CA ALA A 491 20.90 6.49 10.86
C ALA A 491 20.99 5.98 9.42
N SER A 492 20.33 6.68 8.50
CA SER A 492 20.43 6.45 7.06
C SER A 492 21.37 7.49 6.46
N ILE A 493 22.50 7.03 5.93
CA ILE A 493 23.56 7.88 5.40
C ILE A 493 23.72 7.59 3.91
N THR A 494 23.72 8.66 3.11
CA THR A 494 23.97 8.56 1.67
C THR A 494 25.36 9.05 1.35
N TYR A 495 26.13 8.21 0.69
CA TYR A 495 27.46 8.50 0.18
C TYR A 495 27.45 8.58 -1.33
N VAL A 496 28.34 9.41 -1.87
CA VAL A 496 28.64 9.46 -3.31
C VAL A 496 30.14 9.31 -3.50
N ALA A 497 30.57 8.84 -4.67
CA ALA A 497 31.99 8.81 -4.99
C ALA A 497 32.57 10.23 -5.04
N ASP A 498 33.81 10.37 -4.59
CA ASP A 498 34.62 11.57 -4.68
C ASP A 498 35.77 11.31 -5.68
N ILE A 499 35.73 12.00 -6.81
CA ILE A 499 36.74 11.90 -7.85
C ILE A 499 37.45 13.25 -7.97
N GLY A 500 38.55 13.40 -7.24
CA GLY A 500 39.37 14.62 -7.29
C GLY A 500 38.67 15.86 -6.70
N GLY A 501 37.86 15.67 -5.66
CA GLY A 501 37.07 16.74 -5.02
C GLY A 501 35.71 17.01 -5.69
N VAL A 502 35.31 16.19 -6.67
CA VAL A 502 34.00 16.27 -7.32
C VAL A 502 33.08 15.20 -6.74
N ARG A 503 31.92 15.62 -6.22
CA ARG A 503 30.85 14.74 -5.69
C ARG A 503 30.08 14.09 -6.83
N VAL A 504 30.13 12.77 -6.95
CA VAL A 504 29.59 12.06 -8.10
C VAL A 504 28.27 11.38 -7.74
N TYR A 505 27.16 12.12 -7.86
CA TYR A 505 25.81 11.64 -7.46
C TYR A 505 25.33 10.37 -8.17
N PRO A 506 25.67 10.08 -9.44
CA PRO A 506 25.37 8.79 -10.04
C PRO A 506 26.00 7.61 -9.29
N ASP A 507 27.13 7.83 -8.61
CA ASP A 507 27.90 6.80 -7.91
C ASP A 507 27.51 6.74 -6.43
N MET A 508 26.23 6.51 -6.19
CA MET A 508 25.63 6.56 -4.86
C MET A 508 25.66 5.21 -4.14
N ILE A 509 25.94 5.25 -2.83
CA ILE A 509 25.74 4.14 -1.90
C ILE A 509 24.94 4.64 -0.69
N ARG A 510 23.86 3.94 -0.34
CA ARG A 510 23.11 4.20 0.89
C ARG A 510 23.48 3.18 1.94
N VAL A 511 23.63 3.62 3.19
CA VAL A 511 23.99 2.79 4.34
C VAL A 511 23.04 3.08 5.49
N ARG A 512 22.61 2.04 6.20
CA ARG A 512 21.84 2.14 7.42
C ARG A 512 22.62 1.60 8.60
N VAL A 513 22.70 2.39 9.67
CA VAL A 513 23.43 2.06 10.90
C VAL A 513 22.46 2.04 12.06
N CYS A 514 22.47 0.96 12.85
CA CYS A 514 21.66 0.85 14.05
C CYS A 514 22.24 1.74 15.15
N GLU A 515 21.52 2.78 15.56
CA GLU A 515 21.98 3.73 16.59
C GLU A 515 22.00 3.11 17.99
N GLU A 516 21.38 1.95 18.20
CA GLU A 516 21.43 1.21 19.47
C GLU A 516 22.73 0.41 19.61
N LYS A 517 23.15 -0.23 18.52
CA LYS A 517 24.22 -1.26 18.51
C LYS A 517 25.50 -0.81 17.84
N GLY A 518 25.49 0.32 17.13
CA GLY A 518 26.68 0.83 16.44
C GLY A 518 27.18 -0.11 15.35
N ARG A 519 26.27 -0.71 14.57
CA ARG A 519 26.61 -1.64 13.50
C ARG A 519 25.79 -1.36 12.25
N VAL A 520 26.37 -1.61 11.07
CA VAL A 520 25.66 -1.45 9.80
C VAL A 520 24.61 -2.55 9.66
N VAL A 521 23.36 -2.16 9.46
CA VAL A 521 22.20 -3.06 9.33
C VAL A 521 21.62 -3.09 7.92
N GLY A 522 22.03 -2.18 7.04
CA GLY A 522 21.69 -2.28 5.63
C GLY A 522 22.61 -1.46 4.73
N MET A 523 22.69 -1.85 3.46
CA MET A 523 23.42 -1.14 2.42
C MET A 523 22.75 -1.37 1.07
N ASP A 524 22.73 -0.34 0.23
CA ASP A 524 22.37 -0.40 -1.18
C ASP A 524 23.43 0.34 -2.00
N ALA A 525 24.25 -0.43 -2.72
CA ALA A 525 25.34 0.03 -3.58
C ALA A 525 25.00 -0.11 -5.07
N HIS A 526 23.72 -0.29 -5.42
CA HIS A 526 23.31 -0.55 -6.80
C HIS A 526 23.76 0.57 -7.75
N SER A 527 23.47 1.83 -7.41
CA SER A 527 23.82 2.97 -8.25
C SER A 527 25.32 3.09 -8.48
N TYR A 528 26.13 2.96 -7.41
CA TYR A 528 27.58 2.89 -7.53
C TYR A 528 28.04 1.77 -8.47
N LEU A 529 27.53 0.54 -8.31
CA LEU A 529 28.01 -0.57 -9.12
C LEU A 529 27.66 -0.45 -10.61
N VAL A 530 26.50 0.11 -10.95
CA VAL A 530 26.09 0.25 -12.36
C VAL A 530 26.71 1.47 -13.04
N ASN A 531 27.08 2.52 -12.28
CA ASN A 531 27.55 3.79 -12.84
C ASN A 531 29.06 4.03 -12.65
N HIS A 532 29.68 3.54 -11.58
CA HIS A 532 31.04 3.94 -11.21
C HIS A 532 32.08 3.49 -12.25
N HIS A 533 32.82 4.46 -12.79
CA HIS A 533 33.91 4.25 -13.73
C HIS A 533 34.98 5.33 -13.59
N GLY A 534 36.24 4.98 -13.89
CA GLY A 534 37.39 5.84 -13.61
C GLY A 534 37.58 7.06 -14.52
N THR A 535 36.90 7.14 -15.66
CA THR A 535 37.05 8.26 -16.61
C THR A 535 35.82 9.17 -16.59
N ARG A 536 35.91 10.34 -15.97
CA ARG A 536 34.84 11.37 -15.97
C ARG A 536 35.41 12.75 -16.21
N GLU A 537 34.59 13.64 -16.77
CA GLU A 537 34.93 15.06 -16.90
C GLU A 537 34.73 15.77 -15.56
N THR A 538 35.82 16.24 -14.98
CA THR A 538 35.84 16.86 -13.64
C THR A 538 36.42 18.27 -13.65
N GLN A 539 36.77 18.80 -14.82
CA GLN A 539 37.33 20.13 -14.96
C GLN A 539 36.23 21.14 -15.29
N PRO A 540 35.98 22.15 -14.43
CA PRO A 540 34.99 23.17 -14.70
C PRO A 540 35.49 24.16 -15.77
N GLY A 541 34.57 24.70 -16.57
CA GLY A 541 34.85 25.74 -17.57
C GLY A 541 34.83 27.17 -17.02
N ILE A 542 34.18 27.39 -15.87
CA ILE A 542 34.16 28.67 -15.14
C ILE A 542 34.60 28.48 -13.69
N THR A 543 34.99 29.56 -13.02
CA THR A 543 35.34 29.49 -11.60
C THR A 543 34.11 29.41 -10.71
N GLU A 544 34.28 28.94 -9.48
CA GLU A 544 33.21 28.92 -8.47
C GLU A 544 32.67 30.34 -8.19
N SER A 545 33.54 31.35 -8.22
CA SER A 545 33.15 32.76 -8.06
C SER A 545 32.26 33.24 -9.21
N ASP A 546 32.62 32.92 -10.45
CA ASP A 546 31.83 33.30 -11.64
C ASP A 546 30.45 32.61 -11.61
N ALA A 547 30.39 31.35 -11.18
CA ALA A 547 29.12 30.63 -11.01
C ALA A 547 28.28 31.24 -9.88
N ARG A 548 28.91 31.61 -8.77
CA ARG A 548 28.24 32.24 -7.61
C ARG A 548 27.57 33.56 -7.99
N GLU A 549 28.18 34.36 -8.87
CA GLU A 549 27.60 35.63 -9.37
C GLU A 549 26.33 35.43 -10.22
N LYS A 550 26.05 34.21 -10.69
CA LYS A 550 24.81 33.89 -11.44
C LYS A 550 23.61 33.61 -10.53
N LEU A 551 23.85 33.31 -9.25
CA LEU A 551 22.79 33.06 -8.29
C LEU A 551 21.96 34.33 -8.06
N SER A 552 20.71 34.15 -7.67
CA SER A 552 19.86 35.26 -7.25
C SER A 552 20.51 36.03 -6.10
N SER A 553 20.54 37.36 -6.17
CA SER A 553 21.08 38.23 -5.12
C SER A 553 20.30 38.15 -3.79
N MET A 554 19.17 37.44 -3.79
CA MET A 554 18.37 37.18 -2.61
C MET A 554 18.88 36.00 -1.77
N LEU A 555 19.78 35.18 -2.32
CA LEU A 555 20.29 33.97 -1.67
C LEU A 555 21.54 34.26 -0.84
N GLU A 556 21.61 33.68 0.34
CA GLU A 556 22.82 33.63 1.16
C GLU A 556 23.52 32.27 0.96
N VAL A 557 24.71 32.26 0.35
CA VAL A 557 25.47 31.03 0.09
C VAL A 557 26.18 30.55 1.36
N LYS A 558 25.94 29.30 1.76
CA LYS A 558 26.55 28.64 2.93
C LYS A 558 27.74 27.77 2.54
N SER A 559 27.65 27.02 1.45
CA SER A 559 28.75 26.20 0.94
C SER A 559 28.69 26.03 -0.57
N ALA A 560 29.82 25.66 -1.17
CA ALA A 560 29.95 25.38 -2.59
C ALA A 560 30.84 24.16 -2.82
N ASN A 561 30.43 23.23 -3.68
CA ASN A 561 31.19 22.05 -4.06
C ASN A 561 31.06 21.78 -5.56
N LEU A 562 32.03 21.11 -6.17
CA LEU A 562 31.83 20.55 -7.51
C LEU A 562 31.04 19.25 -7.39
N ALA A 563 30.09 19.05 -8.29
CA ALA A 563 29.25 17.86 -8.34
C ALA A 563 29.04 17.39 -9.79
N LEU A 564 28.98 16.08 -10.01
CA LEU A 564 28.44 15.48 -11.23
C LEU A 564 27.03 14.98 -10.92
N ILE A 565 26.04 15.51 -11.63
CA ILE A 565 24.63 15.15 -11.41
C ILE A 565 24.01 14.47 -12.64
N PRO A 566 23.09 13.52 -12.45
CA PRO A 566 22.40 12.87 -13.56
C PRO A 566 21.25 13.73 -14.10
N ILE A 567 21.30 14.04 -15.39
CA ILE A 567 20.20 14.66 -16.16
C ILE A 567 19.77 13.71 -17.27
N GLY A 568 18.73 12.92 -16.98
CA GLY A 568 18.28 11.84 -17.85
C GLY A 568 19.26 10.68 -17.86
N ARG A 569 19.91 10.42 -19.02
CA ARG A 569 20.97 9.39 -19.16
C ARG A 569 22.36 9.99 -19.34
N ARG A 570 22.53 11.26 -19.03
CA ARG A 570 23.80 12.00 -19.12
C ARG A 570 24.17 12.55 -17.77
N GLU A 571 25.46 12.80 -17.60
CA GLU A 571 26.02 13.47 -16.44
C GLU A 571 26.32 14.91 -16.81
N VAL A 572 26.11 15.84 -15.88
CA VAL A 572 26.41 17.26 -16.03
C VAL A 572 27.28 17.68 -14.86
N LEU A 573 28.46 18.25 -15.15
CA LEU A 573 29.34 18.83 -14.14
C LEU A 573 28.75 20.17 -13.70
N THR A 574 28.57 20.33 -12.39
CA THR A 574 27.92 21.49 -11.77
C THR A 574 28.69 21.99 -10.56
N TYR A 575 28.47 23.25 -10.20
CA TYR A 575 28.68 23.76 -8.87
C TYR A 575 27.39 23.57 -8.06
N GLU A 576 27.48 22.80 -6.99
CA GLU A 576 26.46 22.64 -5.96
C GLU A 576 26.63 23.75 -4.92
N PHE A 577 25.62 24.58 -4.76
CA PHE A 577 25.54 25.62 -3.74
C PHE A 577 24.45 25.29 -2.73
N VAL A 578 24.81 25.21 -1.45
CA VAL A 578 23.84 25.22 -0.35
C VAL A 578 23.59 26.68 0.02
N CYS A 579 22.33 27.11 -0.06
CA CYS A 579 21.92 28.50 0.10
C CYS A 579 20.73 28.63 1.04
N CYS A 580 20.59 29.78 1.69
CA CYS A 580 19.41 30.14 2.47
C CYS A 580 18.66 31.32 1.84
N TYR A 581 17.33 31.29 1.94
CA TYR A 581 16.46 32.44 1.72
C TYR A 581 15.54 32.59 2.93
N GLY A 582 15.86 33.54 3.83
CA GLY A 582 15.22 33.61 5.14
C GLY A 582 15.58 32.38 5.98
N GLU A 583 14.57 31.66 6.48
CA GLU A 583 14.72 30.42 7.26
C GLU A 583 14.70 29.15 6.39
N GLU A 584 14.46 29.29 5.08
CA GLU A 584 14.40 28.15 4.16
C GLU A 584 15.77 27.86 3.54
N GLU A 585 16.17 26.59 3.50
CA GLU A 585 17.41 26.12 2.88
C GLU A 585 17.14 25.48 1.50
N TYR A 586 18.07 25.69 0.57
CA TYR A 586 18.01 25.25 -0.82
C TYR A 586 19.37 24.72 -1.28
N ILE A 587 19.35 23.74 -2.18
CA ILE A 587 20.54 23.23 -2.86
C ILE A 587 20.39 23.51 -4.35
N LEU A 588 21.24 24.38 -4.90
CA LEU A 588 21.23 24.79 -6.31
C LEU A 588 22.42 24.17 -7.03
N TYR A 589 22.19 23.62 -8.21
CA TYR A 589 23.22 23.07 -9.10
C TYR A 589 23.29 23.93 -10.35
N LEU A 590 24.43 24.61 -10.56
CA LEU A 590 24.71 25.44 -11.73
C LEU A 590 25.72 24.73 -12.62
N ASP A 591 25.51 24.71 -13.93
CA ASP A 591 26.43 24.10 -14.90
C ASP A 591 27.83 24.69 -14.75
N ALA A 592 28.84 23.83 -14.59
CA ALA A 592 30.21 24.25 -14.29
C ALA A 592 30.95 24.83 -15.51
N HIS A 593 30.33 24.87 -16.70
CA HIS A 593 30.86 25.46 -17.92
C HIS A 593 30.12 26.73 -18.33
N SER A 594 28.80 26.79 -18.14
CA SER A 594 28.00 27.97 -18.53
C SER A 594 27.55 28.85 -17.36
N GLY A 595 27.46 28.28 -16.15
CA GLY A 595 26.86 28.91 -14.98
C GLY A 595 25.33 28.93 -15.00
N ASP A 596 24.70 28.24 -15.95
CA ASP A 596 23.24 28.15 -16.02
C ASP A 596 22.70 27.25 -14.90
N GLU A 597 21.58 27.63 -14.29
CA GLU A 597 20.89 26.77 -13.32
C GLU A 597 20.40 25.47 -13.99
N VAL A 598 20.78 24.33 -13.42
CA VAL A 598 20.44 22.98 -13.90
C VAL A 598 19.39 22.32 -13.00
N ARG A 599 19.51 22.49 -11.68
CA ARG A 599 18.57 21.91 -10.71
C ARG A 599 18.54 22.68 -9.40
N ILE A 600 17.36 22.74 -8.77
CA ILE A 600 17.16 23.30 -7.44
C ILE A 600 16.37 22.29 -6.60
N PHE A 601 16.84 22.00 -5.40
CA PHE A 601 16.07 21.33 -4.36
C PHE A 601 15.80 22.29 -3.21
N ARG A 602 14.64 22.14 -2.59
CA ARG A 602 14.33 22.76 -1.30
C ARG A 602 14.60 21.73 -0.20
N VAL A 603 15.27 22.17 0.87
CA VAL A 603 15.53 21.37 2.07
C VAL A 603 14.43 21.65 3.07
N HIS A 604 13.83 20.57 3.60
CA HIS A 604 12.88 20.62 4.69
C HIS A 604 13.47 19.91 5.90
N GLU A 605 13.37 20.53 7.07
CA GLU A 605 13.73 19.89 8.33
C GLU A 605 12.52 19.18 8.96
N SER A 606 12.74 18.00 9.52
CA SER A 606 11.73 17.27 10.30
C SER A 606 12.35 16.67 11.56
N ALA A 607 11.50 16.24 12.50
CA ALA A 607 11.94 15.49 13.68
C ALA A 607 12.67 14.17 13.36
N GLN A 608 12.57 13.69 12.11
CA GLN A 608 13.19 12.47 11.60
C GLN A 608 14.33 12.76 10.59
N GLY A 609 14.93 13.95 10.68
CA GLY A 609 15.98 14.43 9.79
C GLY A 609 15.46 15.25 8.63
N SER A 610 16.36 15.61 7.71
CA SER A 610 16.02 16.48 6.58
C SER A 610 15.55 15.66 5.37
N TYR A 611 14.67 16.26 4.56
CA TYR A 611 14.29 15.72 3.25
C TYR A 611 14.28 16.79 2.17
N LEU A 612 14.32 16.34 0.92
CA LEU A 612 14.31 17.21 -0.25
C LEU A 612 12.97 17.16 -0.98
N SER A 613 12.57 18.31 -1.51
CA SER A 613 11.47 18.41 -2.47
C SER A 613 11.90 19.07 -3.75
#